data_AF-A0ABD1PXA6-F1
#
_entry.id   AF-A0ABD1PXA6-F1
#
_cell.length_a   1.000
_cell.length_b   1.000
_cell.length_c   1.000
_cell.angle_alpha   90.00
_cell.angle_beta   90.00
_cell.angle_gamma   90.00
#
_symmetry.space_group_name_H-M   'P 1'
#
loop_
_entity.id
_entity.type
_entity.pdbx_description
1 polymer ?
#
loop_
_entity_poly.entity_id
_entity_poly.type
_entity_poly.pdbx_seq_one_letter_code
_entity_poly.pdbx_strand_id
1 'polypeptide(L)'
;MIGEETRKWAMEKWSGKPNVLVAFVGSGSNALGLFHEFIRDENVRLIGVEAAGNGIGTGKHSTTLAKGQVGVYHGTMSYLLQDDEGQIIESHSIGVRLEYPRVSPELSFLKDIGRAEFYTITYEEALQGKHLCISI
;
A
#
# COMPACT_ATOMS: atom_id res chain seq x y z
N MET A 1 -8.04 9.31 -14.19
CA MET A 1 -7.49 7.99 -13.76
C MET A 1 -7.82 7.78 -12.28
N ILE A 2 -8.43 6.63 -11.92
CA ILE A 2 -8.95 6.18 -10.60
C ILE A 2 -9.38 7.27 -9.60
N GLY A 3 -8.46 8.03 -8.99
CA GLY A 3 -8.77 9.09 -8.03
C GLY A 3 -9.69 10.18 -8.59
N GLU A 4 -9.48 10.61 -9.83
CA GLU A 4 -10.35 11.59 -10.51
C GLU A 4 -11.79 11.08 -10.68
N GLU A 5 -11.94 9.82 -11.11
CA GLU A 5 -13.24 9.16 -11.26
C GLU A 5 -13.91 8.96 -9.90
N THR A 6 -13.12 8.59 -8.88
CA THR A 6 -13.57 8.44 -7.50
C THR A 6 -14.11 9.78 -6.97
N ARG A 7 -13.38 10.89 -7.18
CA ARG A 7 -13.85 12.22 -6.78
C ARG A 7 -15.14 12.58 -7.51
N LYS A 8 -15.20 12.37 -8.83
CA LYS A 8 -16.38 12.66 -9.63
C LYS A 8 -17.60 11.90 -9.11
N TRP A 9 -17.47 10.58 -8.93
CA TRP A 9 -18.57 9.76 -8.42
C TRP A 9 -18.95 10.09 -6.98
N ALA A 10 -17.97 10.41 -6.11
CA ALA A 10 -18.24 10.84 -4.75
C ALA A 10 -19.10 12.11 -4.70
N MET A 11 -18.77 13.09 -5.54
CA MET A 11 -19.57 14.31 -5.68
C MET A 11 -20.96 14.01 -6.24
N GLU A 12 -21.08 13.17 -7.26
CA GLU A 12 -22.37 12.80 -7.86
C GLU A 12 -23.27 11.99 -6.92
N LYS A 13 -22.72 11.09 -6.10
CA LYS A 13 -23.48 10.14 -5.27
C LYS A 13 -23.83 10.66 -3.89
N TRP A 14 -22.94 11.42 -3.24
CA TRP A 14 -23.16 11.89 -1.88
C TRP A 14 -22.74 13.35 -1.65
N SER A 15 -22.50 14.12 -2.71
CA SER A 15 -22.22 15.57 -2.65
C SER A 15 -21.02 15.93 -1.76
N GLY A 16 -19.97 15.10 -1.78
CA GLY A 16 -18.80 15.34 -0.95
C GLY A 16 -17.59 14.49 -1.31
N LYS A 17 -16.54 14.60 -0.49
CA LYS A 17 -15.32 13.79 -0.61
C LYS A 17 -15.42 12.57 0.30
N PRO A 18 -14.77 11.44 -0.02
CA PRO A 18 -14.61 10.33 0.93
C PRO A 18 -13.90 10.80 2.20
N ASN A 19 -14.24 10.26 3.37
CA ASN A 19 -13.45 10.51 4.57
C ASN A 19 -12.14 9.71 4.59
N VAL A 20 -12.16 8.53 3.97
CA VAL A 20 -11.04 7.59 3.94
C VAL A 20 -10.96 6.97 2.54
N LEU A 21 -9.74 6.87 2.02
CA LEU A 21 -9.40 6.08 0.85
C LEU A 21 -8.50 4.94 1.29
N VAL A 22 -8.89 3.72 0.96
CA VAL A 22 -8.12 2.51 1.28
C VAL A 22 -7.70 1.86 -0.02
N ALA A 23 -6.41 1.61 -0.15
CA ALA A 23 -5.86 0.87 -1.27
C ALA A 23 -4.79 -0.10 -0.80
N PHE A 24 -4.74 -1.23 -1.48
CA PHE A 24 -3.72 -2.23 -1.22
C PHE A 24 -2.41 -1.89 -1.94
N VAL A 25 -1.27 -2.19 -1.34
CA VAL A 25 0.07 -1.74 -1.75
C VAL A 25 0.98 -2.95 -1.96
N GLY A 26 1.28 -3.22 -3.24
CA GLY A 26 2.46 -3.99 -3.66
C GLY A 26 3.55 -3.02 -4.12
N SER A 27 3.74 -2.88 -5.44
CA SER A 27 4.57 -1.80 -6.00
C SER A 27 3.99 -0.40 -5.82
N GLY A 28 2.67 -0.29 -5.61
CA GLY A 28 1.98 0.94 -5.21
C GLY A 28 1.22 1.70 -6.29
N SER A 29 1.13 1.20 -7.53
CA SER A 29 0.53 1.93 -8.65
C SER A 29 -0.97 2.20 -8.49
N ASN A 30 -1.74 1.24 -7.99
CA ASN A 30 -3.17 1.39 -7.72
C ASN A 30 -3.43 2.40 -6.58
N ALA A 31 -2.65 2.33 -5.50
CA ALA A 31 -2.74 3.22 -4.36
C ALA A 31 -2.39 4.64 -4.76
N LEU A 32 -1.28 4.84 -5.47
CA LEU A 32 -0.91 6.16 -5.99
C LEU A 32 -1.97 6.71 -6.95
N GLY A 33 -2.50 5.88 -7.85
CA GLY A 33 -3.57 6.28 -8.78
C GLY A 33 -4.87 6.69 -8.08
N LEU A 34 -5.21 6.06 -6.95
CA LEU A 34 -6.36 6.44 -6.13
C LEU A 34 -6.08 7.71 -5.31
N PHE A 35 -4.91 7.79 -4.67
CA PHE A 35 -4.56 8.84 -3.72
C PHE A 35 -4.21 10.16 -4.39
N HIS A 36 -3.63 10.14 -5.59
CA HIS A 36 -3.07 11.31 -6.27
C HIS A 36 -3.97 12.54 -6.21
N GLU A 37 -5.25 12.34 -6.54
CA GLU A 37 -6.24 13.41 -6.59
C GLU A 37 -6.55 14.01 -5.21
N PHE A 38 -6.34 13.26 -4.14
CA PHE A 38 -6.72 13.62 -2.76
C PHE A 38 -5.51 14.00 -1.89
N ILE A 39 -4.28 14.04 -2.42
CA ILE A 39 -3.08 14.37 -1.64
C ILE A 39 -3.20 15.73 -0.94
N ARG A 40 -3.87 16.73 -1.54
CA ARG A 40 -4.07 18.05 -0.93
C ARG A 40 -5.29 18.15 0.00
N ASP A 41 -6.12 17.11 0.05
CA ASP A 41 -7.30 17.08 0.90
C ASP A 41 -6.95 16.51 2.29
N GLU A 42 -6.47 17.35 3.20
CA GLU A 42 -5.98 16.93 4.53
C GLU A 42 -7.04 16.21 5.38
N ASN A 43 -8.33 16.52 5.17
CA ASN A 43 -9.44 15.86 5.84
C ASN A 43 -9.74 14.45 5.30
N VAL A 44 -9.07 14.03 4.22
CA VAL A 44 -9.21 12.71 3.61
C VAL A 44 -8.02 11.86 4.02
N ARG A 45 -8.28 10.80 4.80
CA ARG A 45 -7.26 9.84 5.21
C ARG A 45 -6.89 8.94 4.05
N LEU A 46 -5.59 8.73 3.84
CA LEU A 46 -5.05 7.86 2.79
C LEU A 46 -4.42 6.66 3.46
N ILE A 47 -4.98 5.47 3.22
CA ILE A 47 -4.59 4.24 3.90
C ILE A 47 -4.08 3.23 2.88
N GLY A 48 -2.78 2.98 2.91
CA GLY A 48 -2.13 1.89 2.21
C GLY A 48 -2.14 0.62 3.06
N VAL A 49 -2.41 -0.54 2.46
CA VAL A 49 -2.36 -1.84 3.13
C VAL A 49 -1.33 -2.74 2.45
N GLU A 50 -0.35 -3.25 3.17
CA GLU A 50 0.67 -4.20 2.66
C GLU A 50 0.37 -5.64 3.08
N ALA A 51 0.90 -6.62 2.34
CA ALA A 51 0.76 -8.03 2.69
C ALA A 51 1.78 -8.46 3.75
N ALA A 52 1.31 -8.75 4.97
CA ALA A 52 2.08 -9.36 6.06
C ALA A 52 2.40 -10.85 5.82
N GLY A 53 1.83 -11.45 4.79
CA GLY A 53 1.97 -12.88 4.52
C GLY A 53 1.38 -13.73 5.64
N ASN A 54 2.19 -14.67 6.17
CA ASN A 54 1.85 -15.46 7.36
C ASN A 54 2.09 -14.69 8.68
N GLY A 55 2.47 -13.42 8.59
CA GLY A 55 2.82 -12.56 9.72
C GLY A 55 4.23 -12.00 9.57
N ILE A 56 4.40 -10.73 9.96
CA ILE A 56 5.66 -9.99 9.81
C ILE A 56 6.82 -10.68 10.54
N GLY A 57 6.57 -11.29 11.71
CA GLY A 57 7.60 -11.97 12.49
C GLY A 57 8.16 -13.26 11.85
N THR A 58 7.56 -13.75 10.76
CA THR A 58 7.98 -15.00 10.10
C THR A 58 9.09 -14.80 9.07
N GLY A 59 9.41 -13.55 8.71
CA GLY A 59 10.29 -13.22 7.58
C GLY A 59 9.69 -13.53 6.19
N LYS A 60 8.50 -14.15 6.12
CA LYS A 60 7.78 -14.47 4.87
C LYS A 60 6.68 -13.46 4.61
N HIS A 61 7.08 -12.23 4.27
CA HIS A 61 6.17 -11.11 4.05
C HIS A 61 6.59 -10.24 2.86
N SER A 62 5.72 -9.30 2.48
CA SER A 62 6.01 -8.27 1.47
C SER A 62 5.69 -6.86 2.02
N THR A 63 5.98 -6.61 3.30
CA THR A 63 5.70 -5.35 3.99
C THR A 63 6.89 -4.38 3.93
N THR A 64 7.06 -3.76 2.77
CA THR A 64 8.21 -2.92 2.47
C THR A 64 8.19 -1.60 3.24
N LEU A 65 7.03 -0.95 3.37
CA LEU A 65 6.90 0.32 4.10
C LEU A 65 6.90 0.12 5.62
N ALA A 66 6.43 -1.04 6.11
CA ALA A 66 6.41 -1.34 7.53
C ALA A 66 7.73 -1.92 8.08
N LYS A 67 8.53 -2.63 7.28
CA LYS A 67 9.78 -3.28 7.73
C LYS A 67 11.01 -3.03 6.86
N GLY A 68 10.84 -2.46 5.68
CA GLY A 68 11.96 -2.16 4.80
C GLY A 68 12.82 -1.03 5.32
N GLN A 69 13.98 -0.91 4.70
CA GLN A 69 14.95 0.15 4.92
C GLN A 69 15.07 1.00 3.66
N VAL A 70 15.55 2.24 3.79
CA VAL A 70 15.83 3.08 2.64
C VAL A 70 17.04 2.52 1.89
N GLY A 71 16.92 2.37 0.58
CA GLY A 71 18.03 1.98 -0.28
C GLY A 71 17.77 2.32 -1.74
N VAL A 72 18.72 1.95 -2.60
CA VAL A 72 18.62 2.16 -4.05
C VAL A 72 18.51 0.82 -4.75
N TYR A 73 17.40 0.62 -5.45
CA TYR A 73 17.16 -0.60 -6.23
C TYR A 73 16.44 -0.24 -7.53
N HIS A 74 16.88 -0.85 -8.64
CA HIS A 74 16.37 -0.58 -9.99
C HIS A 74 16.26 0.91 -10.35
N GLY A 75 17.27 1.71 -9.95
CA GLY A 75 17.36 3.13 -10.32
C GLY A 75 16.48 4.08 -9.50
N THR A 76 15.85 3.62 -8.41
CA THR A 76 15.04 4.46 -7.52
C THR A 76 15.47 4.33 -6.07
N MET A 77 15.51 5.44 -5.34
CA MET A 77 15.68 5.45 -3.88
C MET A 77 14.31 5.38 -3.21
N SER A 78 14.08 4.36 -2.40
CA SER A 78 12.79 4.10 -1.75
C SER A 78 12.96 3.15 -0.56
N TYR A 79 11.89 2.85 0.16
CA TYR A 79 11.89 1.69 1.05
C TYR A 79 11.99 0.39 0.23
N LEU A 80 12.83 -0.52 0.70
CA LEU A 80 13.00 -1.86 0.16
C LEU A 80 13.38 -2.88 1.26
N LEU A 81 13.11 -4.16 1.00
CA LEU A 81 13.48 -5.25 1.89
C LEU A 81 14.92 -5.68 1.59
N GLN A 82 15.82 -5.41 2.52
CA GLN A 82 17.24 -5.74 2.42
C GLN A 82 17.78 -6.20 3.77
N ASP A 83 18.87 -6.97 3.76
CA ASP A 83 19.62 -7.33 4.95
C ASP A 83 20.65 -6.25 5.33
N ASP A 84 21.39 -6.49 6.41
CA ASP A 84 22.40 -5.55 6.93
C ASP A 84 23.58 -5.34 5.97
N GLU A 85 23.78 -6.23 5.00
CA GLU A 85 24.79 -6.11 3.95
C GLU A 85 24.24 -5.40 2.69
N GLY A 86 22.96 -5.02 2.70
CA GLY A 86 22.27 -4.39 1.57
C GLY A 86 21.86 -5.36 0.47
N GLN A 87 21.87 -6.67 0.73
CA GLN A 87 21.35 -7.67 -0.19
C GLN A 87 19.84 -7.69 -0.14
N ILE A 88 19.20 -7.82 -1.30
CA ILE A 88 17.74 -7.85 -1.40
C ILE A 88 17.19 -9.12 -0.78
N ILE A 89 16.27 -8.98 0.17
CA ILE A 89 15.54 -10.09 0.76
C ILE A 89 14.36 -10.43 -0.14
N GLU A 90 14.21 -11.72 -0.45
CA GLU A 90 13.10 -12.21 -1.26
C GLU A 90 11.76 -12.00 -0.53
N SER A 91 10.86 -11.24 -1.17
CA SER A 91 9.52 -10.98 -0.67
C SER A 91 8.62 -12.18 -0.91
N HIS A 92 7.81 -12.57 0.06
CA HIS A 92 6.92 -13.73 -0.07
C HIS A 92 5.45 -13.29 0.03
N SER A 93 4.63 -13.63 -0.97
CA SER A 93 3.19 -13.34 -1.01
C SER A 93 2.38 -14.37 -1.80
N ILE A 94 1.26 -14.88 -1.24
CA ILE A 94 0.31 -15.74 -1.98
C ILE A 94 -0.31 -14.99 -3.18
N GLY A 95 -0.32 -13.66 -3.15
CA GLY A 95 -0.70 -12.85 -4.30
C GLY A 95 0.53 -12.49 -5.15
N VAL A 96 0.66 -13.11 -6.32
CA VAL A 96 1.77 -12.95 -7.30
C VAL A 96 2.13 -11.48 -7.62
N ARG A 97 1.21 -10.53 -7.45
CA ARG A 97 1.43 -9.10 -7.73
C ARG A 97 2.00 -8.29 -6.55
N LEU A 98 2.35 -8.97 -5.47
CA LEU A 98 2.75 -8.36 -4.20
C LEU A 98 4.14 -8.74 -3.76
N GLU A 99 4.72 -9.72 -4.45
CA GLU A 99 6.12 -10.07 -4.30
C GLU A 99 6.95 -9.01 -5.00
N TYR A 100 7.08 -7.88 -4.33
CA TYR A 100 7.98 -6.83 -4.77
C TYR A 100 8.75 -6.32 -3.57
N PRO A 101 10.09 -6.42 -3.56
CA PRO A 101 10.90 -6.06 -2.42
C PRO A 101 11.05 -4.53 -2.29
N ARG A 102 10.20 -3.74 -2.93
CA ARG A 102 10.30 -2.29 -3.13
C ARG A 102 8.90 -1.69 -3.18
N VAL A 103 8.80 -0.40 -2.92
CA VAL A 103 7.60 0.41 -3.18
C VAL A 103 7.94 1.67 -3.99
N SER A 104 6.94 2.30 -4.60
CA SER A 104 7.09 3.61 -5.25
C SER A 104 7.72 4.66 -4.30
N PRO A 105 8.70 5.45 -4.77
CA PRO A 105 9.28 6.55 -4.00
C PRO A 105 8.24 7.58 -3.53
N GLU A 106 7.19 7.82 -4.30
CA GLU A 106 6.10 8.72 -3.92
C GLU A 106 5.34 8.21 -2.70
N LEU A 107 5.07 6.90 -2.61
CA LEU A 107 4.43 6.34 -1.41
C LEU A 107 5.37 6.38 -0.20
N SER A 108 6.67 6.14 -0.40
CA SER A 108 7.70 6.32 0.63
C SER A 108 7.70 7.76 1.16
N PHE A 109 7.66 8.74 0.27
CA PHE A 109 7.58 10.15 0.64
C PHE A 109 6.29 10.49 1.38
N LEU A 110 5.13 9.99 0.91
CA LEU A 110 3.83 10.21 1.58
C LEU A 110 3.80 9.59 2.98
N LYS A 111 4.48 8.46 3.20
CA LYS A 111 4.69 7.88 4.54
C LYS A 111 5.51 8.82 5.42
N ASP A 112 6.66 9.28 4.92
CA ASP A 112 7.64 10.04 5.71
C ASP A 112 7.09 11.41 6.16
N ILE A 113 6.28 12.06 5.32
CA ILE A 113 5.61 13.32 5.69
C ILE A 113 4.32 13.13 6.49
N GLY A 114 3.94 11.89 6.78
CA GLY A 114 2.71 11.55 7.53
C GLY A 114 1.41 11.79 6.75
N ARG A 115 1.47 11.95 5.43
CA ARG A 115 0.29 12.21 4.60
C ARG A 115 -0.51 10.94 4.33
N ALA A 116 0.15 9.78 4.26
CA ALA A 116 -0.49 8.48 4.11
C ALA A 116 -0.09 7.54 5.26
N GLU A 117 -1.05 6.75 5.70
CA GLU A 117 -0.93 5.75 6.75
C GLU A 117 -0.74 4.38 6.10
N PHE A 118 0.16 3.54 6.62
CA PHE A 118 0.41 2.22 6.08
C PHE A 118 0.21 1.15 7.15
N TYR A 119 -0.64 0.19 6.84
CA TYR A 119 -0.97 -0.96 7.69
C TYR A 119 -0.64 -2.25 6.97
N THR A 120 -0.69 -3.36 7.69
CA THR A 120 -0.37 -4.67 7.14
C THR A 120 -1.50 -5.64 7.41
N ILE A 121 -1.80 -6.54 6.48
CA ILE A 121 -2.82 -7.57 6.62
C ILE A 121 -2.23 -8.95 6.34
N THR A 122 -2.59 -9.94 7.14
CA THR A 122 -2.21 -11.35 6.98
C THR A 122 -3.08 -12.03 5.91
N TYR A 123 -2.65 -13.19 5.43
CA TYR A 123 -3.47 -13.98 4.51
C TYR A 123 -4.79 -14.43 5.14
N GLU A 124 -4.79 -14.73 6.43
CA GLU A 124 -6.00 -15.15 7.13
C GLU A 124 -7.06 -14.03 7.09
N GLU A 125 -6.66 -12.81 7.47
CA GLU A 125 -7.53 -11.63 7.42
C GLU A 125 -7.99 -11.32 5.99
N ALA A 126 -7.09 -11.45 4.99
CA ALA A 126 -7.44 -11.24 3.59
C ALA A 126 -8.46 -12.29 3.07
N LEU A 127 -8.31 -13.55 3.46
CA LEU A 127 -9.24 -14.64 3.10
C LEU A 127 -10.60 -14.46 3.79
N GLN A 128 -10.62 -14.04 5.05
CA GLN A 128 -11.85 -13.70 5.76
C GLN A 128 -12.59 -12.56 5.06
N GLY A 129 -11.88 -11.48 4.69
CA GLY A 129 -12.44 -10.36 3.93
C GLY A 129 -12.98 -10.80 2.57
N LYS A 130 -12.23 -11.63 1.84
CA LYS A 130 -12.70 -12.23 0.58
C LYS A 130 -14.00 -13.01 0.80
N HIS A 131 -14.07 -13.86 1.82
CA HIS A 131 -15.24 -14.68 2.10
C HIS A 131 -16.47 -13.81 2.38
N LEU A 132 -16.31 -12.74 3.17
CA LEU A 132 -17.38 -11.79 3.42
C LEU A 132 -17.90 -11.14 2.13
N CYS A 133 -17.01 -10.68 1.24
CA CYS A 133 -17.41 -10.01 0.01
C CYS A 133 -18.15 -10.90 -1.00
N ILE A 134 -17.89 -12.21 -1.01
CA ILE A 134 -18.57 -13.16 -1.91
C ILE A 134 -19.85 -13.73 -1.31
N SER A 135 -20.13 -13.48 -0.04
CA SER A 135 -21.34 -13.91 0.67
C SER A 135 -22.46 -12.85 0.65
N ILE A 136 -22.25 -11.72 -0.02
CA ILE A 136 -23.20 -10.62 -0.23
C ILE A 136 -23.77 -10.72 -1.64
#